data_AF-A0A7W6LV36-F1
#
_entry.id   AF-A0A7W6LV36-F1
#
_cell.length_a   1.000
_cell.length_b   1.000
_cell.length_c   1.000
_cell.angle_alpha   90.00
_cell.angle_beta   90.00
_cell.angle_gamma   90.00
#
_symmetry.space_group_name_H-M   'P 1'
#
loop_
_entity.id
_entity.type
_entity.pdbx_description
1 polymer ?
#
loop_
_entity_poly.entity_id
_entity_poly.type
_entity_poly.pdbx_seq_one_letter_code
_entity_poly.pdbx_strand_id
1 'polypeptide(L)'
;MTDPASRPWQLLIVGPGIRFITPEVGNQLVRVFDLSPQTRLIEIETDEGDVSVSRVWPSEHLERVAAIEADIDAIPGIRRMTVFQSG
;
A
#
# COMPACT_ATOMS: atom_id res chain seq x y z
N MET A 1 -8.48 -23.87 -6.04
CA MET A 1 -7.25 -23.13 -5.69
C MET A 1 -7.49 -21.70 -6.14
N THR A 2 -7.98 -20.86 -5.24
CA THR A 2 -8.30 -19.47 -5.55
C THR A 2 -6.99 -18.78 -5.89
N ASP A 3 -6.87 -18.24 -7.11
CA ASP A 3 -5.79 -17.32 -7.45
C ASP A 3 -5.76 -16.25 -6.34
N PRO A 4 -4.62 -16.03 -5.66
CA PRO A 4 -4.54 -14.96 -4.68
C PRO A 4 -4.72 -13.68 -5.48
N ALA A 5 -5.95 -13.14 -5.48
CA ALA A 5 -6.37 -11.98 -6.23
C ALA A 5 -5.19 -11.02 -6.36
N SER A 6 -4.67 -10.85 -7.58
CA SER A 6 -3.46 -10.07 -7.83
C SER A 6 -3.57 -8.75 -7.07
N ARG A 7 -2.79 -8.62 -6.00
CA ARG A 7 -2.91 -7.46 -5.11
C ARG A 7 -2.59 -6.21 -5.95
N PRO A 8 -3.36 -5.13 -5.79
CA PRO A 8 -3.11 -3.91 -6.55
C PRO A 8 -1.84 -3.17 -6.10
N TRP A 9 -1.15 -3.69 -5.09
CA TRP A 9 0.07 -3.15 -4.52
C TRP A 9 1.07 -4.29 -4.23
N GLN A 10 2.34 -3.92 -4.07
CA GLN A 10 3.43 -4.82 -3.66
C GLN A 10 4.10 -4.30 -2.38
N LEU A 11 4.77 -5.19 -1.63
CA LEU A 11 5.60 -4.76 -0.51
C LEU A 11 6.87 -4.09 -1.03
N LEU A 12 7.12 -2.87 -0.54
CA LEU A 12 8.42 -2.22 -0.60
C LEU A 12 9.08 -2.37 0.77
N ILE A 13 10.25 -3.00 0.80
CA ILE A 13 11.03 -3.24 2.02
C ILE A 13 12.39 -2.58 1.81
N VAL A 14 12.77 -1.66 2.68
CA VAL A 14 14.01 -0.88 2.57
C VAL A 14 14.66 -0.76 3.94
N GLY A 15 15.95 -1.05 4.03
CA GLY A 15 16.72 -0.85 5.24
C GLY A 15 17.87 -1.85 5.39
N PRO A 16 18.86 -1.55 6.23
CA PRO A 16 20.01 -2.43 6.46
C PRO A 16 19.61 -3.80 7.07
N GLY A 17 18.54 -3.86 7.85
CA GLY A 17 18.02 -5.10 8.44
C GLY A 17 17.21 -6.01 7.50
N ILE A 18 17.15 -5.75 6.18
CA ILE A 18 16.25 -6.45 5.25
C ILE A 18 16.39 -7.98 5.28
N ARG A 19 17.57 -8.49 5.61
CA ARG A 19 17.82 -9.94 5.71
C ARG A 19 16.96 -10.65 6.76
N PHE A 20 16.46 -9.92 7.77
CA PHE A 20 15.55 -10.45 8.79
C PHE A 20 14.11 -10.57 8.30
N ILE A 21 13.78 -9.94 7.16
CA ILE A 21 12.46 -10.06 6.53
C ILE A 21 12.44 -11.32 5.65
N THR A 22 12.28 -12.46 6.31
CA THR A 22 12.11 -13.75 5.64
C THR A 22 10.79 -13.80 4.85
N PRO A 23 10.60 -14.76 3.93
CA PRO A 23 9.33 -14.92 3.22
C PRO A 23 8.11 -15.07 4.15
N GLU A 24 8.26 -15.73 5.30
CA GLU A 24 7.19 -15.84 6.30
C GLU A 24 6.87 -14.48 6.90
N VAL A 25 7.87 -13.72 7.35
CA VAL A 25 7.68 -12.35 7.87
C VAL A 25 7.05 -11.46 6.80
N GLY A 26 7.50 -11.55 5.55
CA GLY A 26 6.90 -10.85 4.41
C GLY A 26 5.42 -11.20 4.22
N ASN A 27 5.03 -12.47 4.30
CA ASN A 27 3.63 -12.88 4.20
C ASN A 27 2.77 -12.34 5.36
N GLN A 28 3.32 -12.30 6.58
CA GLN A 28 2.62 -11.69 7.72
C GLN A 28 2.47 -10.18 7.56
N LEU A 29 3.51 -9.48 7.09
CA LEU A 29 3.45 -8.05 6.78
C LEU A 29 2.42 -7.74 5.70
N VAL A 30 2.35 -8.57 4.66
CA VAL A 30 1.28 -8.48 3.65
C VAL A 30 -0.09 -8.57 4.31
N ARG A 31 -0.28 -9.55 5.21
CA ARG A 31 -1.52 -9.72 5.96
C ARG A 31 -1.86 -8.50 6.82
N VAL A 32 -0.88 -7.85 7.44
CA VAL A 32 -1.11 -6.62 8.21
C VAL A 32 -1.67 -5.52 7.30
N PHE A 33 -1.11 -5.32 6.11
CA PHE A 33 -1.62 -4.33 5.16
C PHE A 33 -2.98 -4.70 4.55
N ASP A 34 -3.23 -6.00 4.32
CA ASP A 34 -4.53 -6.50 3.86
C ASP A 34 -5.63 -6.26 4.92
N LEU A 35 -5.29 -6.45 6.21
CA LEU A 35 -6.24 -6.32 7.34
C LEU A 35 -6.36 -4.89 7.88
N SER A 36 -5.34 -4.05 7.70
CA SER A 36 -5.32 -2.64 8.13
C SER A 36 -4.99 -1.73 6.95
N PRO A 37 -5.97 -1.42 6.07
CA PRO A 37 -5.75 -0.61 4.88
C PRO A 37 -5.28 0.82 5.16
N GLN A 38 -5.45 1.31 6.39
CA GLN A 38 -5.00 2.63 6.85
C GLN A 38 -3.50 2.66 7.22
N THR A 39 -2.88 1.51 7.47
CA THR A 39 -1.45 1.43 7.78
C THR A 39 -0.63 1.82 6.55
N ARG A 40 0.20 2.86 6.65
CA ARG A 40 1.04 3.34 5.54
C ARG A 40 2.46 2.79 5.56
N LEU A 41 3.03 2.73 6.76
CA LEU A 41 4.41 2.35 7.02
C LEU A 41 4.43 1.46 8.26
N ILE A 42 5.31 0.47 8.23
CA ILE A 42 5.70 -0.33 9.40
C ILE A 42 7.22 -0.18 9.51
N GLU A 43 7.67 0.29 10.67
CA GLU A 43 9.09 0.33 11.02
C GLU A 43 9.40 -0.85 11.93
N ILE A 44 10.49 -1.56 11.62
CA ILE A 44 10.94 -2.74 12.35
C ILE A 44 12.39 -2.50 12.74
N GLU A 45 12.66 -2.34 14.02
CA GLU A 45 14.02 -2.31 14.55
C GLU A 45 14.63 -3.71 14.49
N THR A 46 15.87 -3.82 14.03
CA THR A 46 16.61 -5.09 13.97
C THR A 46 18.02 -4.93 14.51
N ASP A 47 18.71 -6.04 14.77
CA ASP A 47 20.11 -6.04 15.20
C ASP A 47 21.08 -5.41 14.17
N GLU A 48 20.65 -5.24 12.92
CA GLU A 48 21.43 -4.57 11.86
C GLU A 48 20.89 -3.20 11.47
N GLY A 49 19.99 -2.65 12.28
CA GLY A 49 19.33 -1.37 12.03
C GLY A 49 17.95 -1.54 11.38
N ASP A 50 17.28 -0.42 11.21
CA ASP A 50 15.84 -0.41 11.00
C ASP A 50 15.44 -0.82 9.58
N VAL A 51 14.25 -1.39 9.46
CA VAL A 51 13.61 -1.71 8.19
C VAL A 51 12.29 -0.97 8.10
N SER A 52 12.14 -0.19 7.03
CA SER A 52 10.89 0.42 6.63
C SER A 52 10.16 -0.48 5.65
N VAL A 53 8.89 -0.77 5.92
CA VAL A 53 8.02 -1.58 5.07
C VAL A 53 6.78 -0.79 4.71
N SER A 54 6.49 -0.66 3.43
CA SER A 54 5.30 0.06 2.94
C SER A 54 4.68 -0.63 1.72
N ARG A 55 3.52 -0.14 1.29
CA ARG A 55 2.90 -0.55 0.04
C ARG A 55 3.37 0.35 -1.10
N VAL A 56 3.80 -0.24 -2.19
CA VAL A 56 4.02 0.46 -3.46
C VAL A 56 2.91 0.10 -4.44
N TRP A 57 2.36 1.11 -5.11
CA TRP A 57 1.31 0.97 -6.11
C TRP A 57 1.92 1.15 -7.50
N PRO A 58 1.59 0.31 -8.48
CA PRO A 58 1.99 0.53 -9.87
C PRO A 58 1.45 1.88 -10.39
N SER A 59 2.18 2.55 -11.28
CA SER A 59 1.77 3.84 -11.84
C SER A 59 0.38 3.81 -12.49
N GLU A 60 0.05 2.70 -13.19
CA GLU A 60 -1.28 2.48 -13.78
C GLU A 60 -2.41 2.58 -12.74
N HIS A 61 -2.14 2.22 -11.48
CA HIS A 61 -3.11 2.32 -10.40
C HIS A 61 -3.41 3.78 -10.05
N LEU A 62 -2.38 4.63 -10.01
CA LEU A 62 -2.54 6.07 -9.74
C LEU A 62 -3.27 6.77 -10.89
N GLU A 63 -2.96 6.40 -12.14
CA GLU A 63 -3.65 6.93 -13.33
C GLU A 63 -5.13 6.57 -13.32
N ARG A 64 -5.48 5.33 -12.94
CA ARG A 64 -6.86 4.90 -12.77
C ARG A 64 -7.59 5.66 -11.67
N VAL A 65 -6.96 5.90 -10.52
CA VAL A 65 -7.56 6.71 -9.44
C VAL A 65 -7.88 8.11 -9.96
N ALA A 66 -6.93 8.77 -10.63
CA ALA A 66 -7.15 10.11 -11.17
C ALA A 66 -8.28 10.15 -12.22
N ALA A 67 -8.38 9.13 -13.08
CA ALA A 67 -9.47 9.04 -14.06
C ALA A 67 -10.84 8.88 -13.37
N ILE A 68 -10.93 8.01 -12.36
CA ILE A 68 -12.16 7.82 -11.57
C ILE A 68 -12.55 9.11 -10.84
N GLU A 69 -11.58 9.81 -10.26
CA GLU A 69 -11.82 11.08 -9.58
C GLU A 69 -12.38 12.14 -10.56
N ALA A 70 -11.82 12.22 -11.77
CA ALA A 70 -12.32 13.11 -12.82
C ALA A 70 -13.74 12.74 -13.28
N ASP A 71 -14.04 11.45 -13.43
CA ASP A 71 -15.38 10.97 -13.79
C ASP A 71 -16.41 11.36 -12.73
N ILE A 72 -16.07 11.27 -11.44
CA ILE A 72 -16.93 11.69 -10.32
C ILE A 72 -17.18 13.20 -10.37
N ASP A 73 -16.13 14.00 -10.55
CA ASP A 73 -16.25 15.47 -10.62
C ASP A 73 -17.08 15.94 -11.82
N ALA A 74 -17.19 15.14 -12.88
CA ALA A 74 -18.03 15.43 -14.05
C ALA A 74 -19.53 15.15 -13.82
N ILE A 75 -19.92 14.47 -12.73
CA ILE A 75 -21.33 14.11 -12.48
C ILE A 75 -22.16 15.36 -12.14
N PRO A 76 -23.25 15.65 -12.90
CA PRO A 76 -24.12 16.77 -12.59
C PRO A 76 -24.68 16.68 -11.16
N GLY A 77 -24.46 17.74 -10.37
CA GLY A 77 -24.91 17.82 -8.99
C GLY A 77 -23.82 17.59 -7.95
N ILE A 78 -22.69 16.97 -8.33
CA ILE A 78 -21.48 16.96 -7.50
C ILE A 78 -20.80 18.33 -7.64
N ARG A 79 -20.52 18.96 -6.49
CA ARG A 79 -19.93 20.31 -6.43
C ARG A 79 -18.50 20.32 -5.94
N ARG A 80 -18.12 19.34 -5.13
CA ARG A 80 -16.79 19.20 -4.54
C ARG A 80 -16.61 17.78 -4.01
N MET A 81 -15.47 17.17 -4.37
CA MET A 81 -14.92 16.01 -3.68
C MET A 81 -13.77 16.45 -2.76
N THR A 82 -13.56 15.78 -1.64
CA THR A 82 -12.40 16.02 -0.76
C THR A 82 -11.90 14.67 -0.24
N VAL A 83 -10.64 14.36 -0.54
CA VAL A 83 -10.02 13.07 -0.20
C VAL A 83 -9.08 13.29 0.98
N PHE A 84 -9.26 12.49 2.04
CA PHE A 84 -8.39 12.53 3.22
C PHE A 84 -7.37 11.39 3.11
N GLN A 85 -6.13 11.77 2.85
CA GLN A 85 -4.99 10.87 2.75
C GLN A 85 -4.30 10.84 4.13
N SER A 86 -4.29 9.69 4.81
CA SER A 86 -3.68 9.51 6.13
C SER A 86 -2.14 9.68 6.17
N GLY A 87 -1.58 10.88 6.07
CA GLY A 87 -0.16 11.24 6.39
C GLY A 87 0.90 10.17 6.20
#